data_AF-A0A448MQ35-F1
#
_entry.id   AF-A0A448MQ35-F1
#
_cell.length_a   1.000
_cell.length_b   1.000
_cell.length_c   1.000
_cell.angle_alpha   90.00
_cell.angle_beta   90.00
_cell.angle_gamma   90.00
#
_symmetry.space_group_name_H-M   'P 1'
#
loop_
_entity.id
_entity.type
_entity.pdbx_description
1 polymer ?
#
loop_
_entity_poly.entity_id
_entity_poly.type
_entity_poly.pdbx_seq_one_letter_code
_entity_poly.pdbx_strand_id
1 'polypeptide(L)'
;MTTADVFNTLAGIKEGINTLADSQQEKSIQDDVRYSLNENSDSDFAKAVDTVANGGNVNGYVNVGTTPDVLKMLGLPDVNVTIHGSTFKKVMQDKHNVTPETLKQLPKQINNPVAVMKSAPQSTQQGYVVLTELVEQENDWDKPVIAALHLKQDTTNGLELINIASVYGRSKSQVQRGLNDDLLYWNNKKGLNL
;
A
#
# COMPACT_ATOMS: atom_id res chain seq x y z
N MET A 1 53.48 -11.35 24.98
CA MET A 1 52.03 -11.17 24.75
C MET A 1 51.34 -11.74 25.97
N THR A 2 50.68 -10.89 26.77
CA THR A 2 50.03 -11.32 28.01
C THR A 2 48.62 -11.83 27.71
N THR A 3 48.05 -12.64 28.60
CA THR A 3 46.67 -13.13 28.46
C THR A 3 45.67 -11.99 28.28
N ALA A 4 45.89 -10.84 28.92
CA ALA A 4 45.06 -9.64 28.77
C ALA A 4 45.10 -9.05 27.35
N ASP A 5 46.25 -9.08 26.68
CA ASP A 5 46.40 -8.58 25.31
C ASP A 5 45.58 -9.43 24.31
N VAL A 6 45.50 -10.74 24.55
CA VAL A 6 44.73 -11.68 23.73
C VAL A 6 43.23 -11.46 23.92
N PHE A 7 42.77 -11.21 25.15
CA PHE A 7 41.35 -10.92 25.43
C PHE A 7 40.87 -9.61 24.82
N ASN A 8 41.67 -8.54 24.91
CA ASN A 8 41.32 -7.26 24.27
C ASN A 8 41.31 -7.36 22.74
N THR A 9 42.21 -8.15 22.16
CA THR A 9 42.22 -8.40 20.71
C THR A 9 40.97 -9.19 20.27
N LEU A 10 40.57 -10.23 21.02
CA LEU A 10 39.35 -10.99 20.72
C LEU A 10 38.07 -10.16 20.91
N ALA A 11 38.02 -9.29 21.90
CA ALA A 11 36.88 -8.40 22.13
C ALA A 11 36.72 -7.39 20.98
N GLY A 12 37.82 -6.77 20.55
CA GLY A 12 37.81 -5.86 19.39
C GLY A 12 37.41 -6.54 18.08
N ILE A 13 37.80 -7.81 17.88
CA ILE A 13 37.37 -8.60 16.72
C ILE A 13 35.87 -8.93 16.78
N LYS A 14 35.32 -9.27 17.96
CA LYS A 14 33.87 -9.53 18.11
C LYS A 14 33.02 -8.28 17.87
N GLU A 15 33.45 -7.13 18.40
CA GLU A 15 32.79 -5.83 18.15
C GLU A 15 32.84 -5.45 16.66
N GLY A 16 33.99 -5.67 15.99
CA GLY A 16 34.15 -5.46 14.56
C GLY A 16 33.28 -6.38 13.70
N ILE A 17 33.08 -7.63 14.10
CA ILE A 17 32.21 -8.58 13.39
C ILE A 17 30.73 -8.23 13.58
N ASN A 18 30.31 -7.83 14.79
CA ASN A 18 28.93 -7.43 15.05
C ASN A 18 28.55 -6.14 14.32
N THR A 19 29.46 -5.16 14.26
CA THR A 19 29.23 -3.91 13.49
C THR A 19 29.24 -4.12 11.98
N LEU A 20 30.02 -5.07 11.46
CA LEU A 20 29.97 -5.49 10.05
C LEU A 20 28.70 -6.30 9.73
N ALA A 21 28.19 -7.10 10.67
CA ALA A 21 26.93 -7.83 10.52
C ALA A 21 25.71 -6.91 10.58
N ASP A 22 25.67 -5.95 11.51
CA ASP A 22 24.61 -4.94 11.60
C ASP A 22 24.64 -4.00 10.39
N SER A 23 25.81 -3.55 9.95
CA SER A 23 25.91 -2.69 8.75
C SER A 23 25.62 -3.44 7.44
N GLN A 24 25.78 -4.76 7.38
CA GLN A 24 25.35 -5.57 6.23
C GLN A 24 23.87 -5.99 6.30
N GLN A 25 23.29 -6.15 7.50
CA GLN A 25 21.85 -6.37 7.69
C GLN A 25 21.02 -5.07 7.53
N GLU A 26 21.58 -3.91 7.85
CA GLU A 26 20.92 -2.62 7.61
C GLU A 26 21.05 -2.16 6.15
N LYS A 27 22.16 -2.48 5.45
CA LYS A 27 22.28 -2.20 4.00
C LYS A 27 21.52 -3.17 3.11
N SER A 28 21.28 -4.41 3.54
CA SER A 28 20.51 -5.37 2.73
C SER A 28 18.99 -5.17 2.78
N ILE A 29 18.48 -4.24 3.59
CA ILE A 29 17.04 -3.93 3.68
C ILE A 29 16.65 -2.73 2.78
N GLN A 30 17.62 -1.95 2.30
CA GLN A 30 17.36 -0.79 1.42
C GLN A 30 17.32 -1.11 -0.08
N ASP A 31 17.92 -2.21 -0.53
CA ASP A 31 18.08 -2.54 -1.96
C ASP A 31 17.49 -3.89 -2.38
N ASP A 32 16.61 -4.49 -1.58
CA ASP A 32 15.60 -5.38 -2.17
C ASP A 32 14.65 -4.46 -2.93
N VAL A 33 14.74 -4.45 -4.26
CA VAL A 33 13.78 -3.77 -5.14
C VAL A 33 12.42 -4.37 -4.82
N ARG A 34 11.75 -3.83 -3.80
CA ARG A 34 10.38 -4.21 -3.49
C ARG A 34 9.55 -3.69 -4.64
N TYR A 35 9.27 -4.59 -5.56
CA TYR A 35 8.22 -4.45 -6.55
C TYR A 35 6.88 -4.39 -5.78
N SER A 36 6.59 -3.23 -5.20
CA SER A 36 5.46 -2.95 -4.34
C SER A 36 5.15 -1.44 -4.39
N LEU A 37 4.12 -1.01 -3.67
CA LEU A 37 3.88 0.42 -3.51
C LEU A 37 4.96 1.03 -2.61
N ASN A 38 5.31 2.28 -2.89
CA ASN A 38 6.32 3.03 -2.15
C ASN A 38 5.73 3.57 -0.83
N GLU A 39 6.22 3.06 0.29
CA GLU A 39 5.78 3.44 1.64
C GLU A 39 6.55 4.63 2.23
N ASN A 40 7.53 5.18 1.51
CA ASN A 40 8.34 6.29 1.98
C ASN A 40 7.48 7.56 2.14
N SER A 41 7.66 8.27 3.25
CA SER A 41 7.03 9.56 3.52
C SER A 41 7.39 10.65 2.50
N ASP A 42 8.51 10.49 1.79
CA ASP A 42 8.96 11.40 0.73
C ASP A 42 8.65 10.88 -0.69
N SER A 43 7.81 9.86 -0.82
CA SER A 43 7.35 9.35 -2.12
C SER A 43 6.56 10.40 -2.91
N ASP A 44 6.48 10.23 -4.23
CA ASP A 44 5.67 11.09 -5.09
C ASP A 44 4.19 11.11 -4.66
N PHE A 45 3.69 9.95 -4.23
CA PHE A 45 2.35 9.82 -3.66
C PHE A 45 2.18 10.65 -2.39
N ALA A 46 3.07 10.54 -1.41
CA ALA A 46 2.98 11.28 -0.15
C ALA A 46 3.07 12.80 -0.38
N LYS A 47 3.99 13.25 -1.25
CA LYS A 47 4.12 14.66 -1.66
C LYS A 47 2.89 15.17 -2.38
N ALA A 48 2.25 14.34 -3.21
CA ALA A 48 1.01 14.71 -3.89
C ALA A 48 -0.16 14.86 -2.89
N VAL A 49 -0.26 13.98 -1.89
CA VAL A 49 -1.23 14.12 -0.80
C VAL A 49 -1.03 15.43 -0.05
N ASP A 50 0.21 15.74 0.36
CA ASP A 50 0.53 16.97 1.08
C ASP A 50 0.27 18.22 0.23
N THR A 51 0.54 18.15 -1.08
CA THR A 51 0.27 19.25 -2.02
C THR A 51 -1.22 19.59 -2.03
N VAL A 52 -2.10 18.59 -2.15
CA VAL A 52 -3.57 18.82 -2.19
C VAL A 52 -4.11 19.20 -0.82
N ALA A 53 -3.58 18.63 0.27
CA ALA A 53 -3.93 18.99 1.64
C ALA A 53 -3.65 20.47 1.93
N ASN A 54 -2.56 21.02 1.38
CA ASN A 54 -2.19 22.43 1.50
C ASN A 54 -2.90 23.36 0.49
N GLY A 55 -3.95 22.88 -0.20
CA GLY A 55 -4.73 23.66 -1.16
C GLY A 55 -4.13 23.75 -2.57
N GLY A 56 -3.04 23.02 -2.83
CA GLY A 56 -2.45 22.88 -4.16
C GLY A 56 -3.24 21.94 -5.08
N ASN A 57 -2.73 21.78 -6.30
CA ASN A 57 -3.32 20.90 -7.30
C ASN A 57 -2.26 19.96 -7.89
N VAL A 58 -2.64 18.70 -8.09
CA VAL A 58 -1.83 17.69 -8.77
C VAL A 58 -2.51 17.34 -10.08
N ASN A 59 -1.81 17.58 -11.20
CA ASN A 59 -2.31 17.28 -12.54
C ASN A 59 -1.82 15.90 -12.99
N GLY A 60 -2.66 15.17 -13.71
CA GLY A 60 -2.30 13.89 -14.30
C GLY A 60 -2.17 12.75 -13.28
N TYR A 61 -1.38 11.74 -13.64
CA TYR A 61 -1.17 10.54 -12.84
C TYR A 61 0.10 10.65 -11.99
N VAL A 62 -0.01 10.24 -10.74
CA VAL A 62 1.12 10.08 -9.80
C VAL A 62 1.49 8.62 -9.72
N ASN A 63 2.79 8.32 -9.78
CA ASN A 63 3.30 6.97 -9.57
C ASN A 63 3.26 6.63 -8.06
N VAL A 64 2.68 5.48 -7.73
CA VAL A 64 2.59 4.98 -6.35
C VAL A 64 3.57 3.82 -6.13
N GLY A 65 4.09 3.21 -7.21
CA GLY A 65 5.01 2.09 -7.20
C GLY A 65 4.61 1.05 -8.24
N THR A 66 4.82 -0.21 -7.91
CA THR A 66 4.51 -1.35 -8.78
C THR A 66 3.56 -2.33 -8.09
N THR A 67 3.15 -3.37 -8.81
CA THR A 67 2.10 -4.28 -8.37
C THR A 67 2.53 -4.98 -7.07
N PRO A 68 1.76 -4.92 -5.97
CA PRO A 68 2.11 -5.63 -4.73
C PRO A 68 2.13 -7.14 -4.88
N ASP A 69 2.94 -7.82 -4.05
CA ASP A 69 3.09 -9.27 -4.09
C ASP A 69 1.78 -10.03 -3.91
N VAL A 70 0.88 -9.55 -3.04
CA VAL A 70 -0.46 -10.15 -2.88
C VAL A 70 -1.25 -10.11 -4.19
N LEU A 71 -1.13 -9.04 -4.99
CA LEU A 71 -1.79 -8.98 -6.29
C LEU A 71 -1.07 -9.84 -7.34
N LYS A 72 0.26 -9.93 -7.33
CA LYS A 72 1.00 -10.85 -8.21
C LYS A 72 0.62 -12.31 -7.95
N MET A 73 0.45 -12.69 -6.68
CA MET A 73 -0.02 -14.01 -6.28
C MET A 73 -1.42 -14.32 -6.83
N LEU A 74 -2.26 -13.29 -7.01
CA LEU A 74 -3.57 -13.39 -7.65
C LEU A 74 -3.50 -13.38 -9.19
N GLY A 75 -2.30 -13.42 -9.77
CA GLY A 75 -2.07 -13.54 -11.21
C GLY A 75 -1.96 -12.21 -11.95
N LEU A 76 -1.86 -11.07 -11.27
CA LEU A 76 -1.58 -9.81 -11.94
C LEU A 76 -0.11 -9.75 -12.37
N PRO A 77 0.19 -9.25 -13.58
CA PRO A 77 1.57 -8.98 -13.98
C PRO A 77 2.15 -7.82 -13.16
N ASP A 78 3.48 -7.75 -13.11
CA ASP A 78 4.16 -6.66 -12.45
C ASP A 78 4.16 -5.40 -13.32
N VAL A 79 3.22 -4.50 -13.03
CA VAL A 79 3.01 -3.23 -13.74
C VAL A 79 2.98 -2.04 -12.79
N ASN A 80 3.08 -0.83 -13.36
CA ASN A 80 2.99 0.41 -12.61
C ASN A 80 1.61 0.57 -11.96
N VAL A 81 1.62 1.02 -10.71
CA VAL A 81 0.42 1.42 -9.97
C VAL A 81 0.38 2.94 -9.89
N THR A 82 -0.72 3.52 -10.33
CA THR A 82 -0.89 4.98 -10.41
C THR A 82 -2.16 5.44 -9.73
N ILE A 83 -2.22 6.73 -9.43
CA ILE A 83 -3.45 7.41 -8.98
C ILE A 83 -3.56 8.75 -9.69
N HIS A 84 -4.73 9.09 -10.19
CA HIS A 84 -4.96 10.38 -10.82
C HIS A 84 -5.11 11.50 -9.76
N GLY A 85 -4.55 12.68 -10.02
CA GLY A 85 -4.56 13.81 -9.09
C GLY A 85 -5.95 14.27 -8.66
N SER A 86 -6.95 14.12 -9.54
CA SER A 86 -8.36 14.42 -9.19
C SER A 86 -8.98 13.47 -8.17
N THR A 87 -8.37 12.29 -7.94
CA THR A 87 -8.81 11.34 -6.90
C THR A 87 -8.51 11.90 -5.51
N PHE A 88 -7.34 12.54 -5.29
CA PHE A 88 -6.98 13.10 -3.98
C PHE A 88 -8.02 14.08 -3.46
N LYS A 89 -8.47 15.01 -4.30
CA LYS A 89 -9.49 16.00 -3.92
C LYS A 89 -10.82 15.32 -3.56
N LYS A 90 -11.24 14.30 -4.31
CA LYS A 90 -12.48 13.57 -4.04
C LYS A 90 -12.43 12.85 -2.69
N VAL A 91 -11.28 12.25 -2.37
CA VAL A 91 -11.05 11.44 -1.18
C VAL A 91 -10.90 12.29 0.08
N MET A 92 -10.26 13.46 0.00
CA MET A 92 -9.96 14.26 1.19
C MET A 92 -10.89 15.45 1.42
N GLN A 93 -11.57 15.96 0.38
CA GLN A 93 -12.21 17.29 0.45
C GLN A 93 -13.66 17.35 -0.07
N ASP A 94 -14.17 16.32 -0.75
CA ASP A 94 -15.47 16.40 -1.45
C ASP A 94 -16.44 15.29 -1.01
N LYS A 95 -16.05 14.02 -1.16
CA LYS A 95 -16.97 12.89 -1.03
C LYS A 95 -16.75 12.02 0.19
N HIS A 96 -15.54 12.09 0.75
CA HIS A 96 -15.07 11.23 1.82
C HIS A 96 -14.23 12.04 2.81
N ASN A 97 -14.13 11.54 4.02
CA ASN A 97 -13.42 12.12 5.16
C ASN A 97 -12.11 11.37 5.46
N VAL A 98 -11.46 10.81 4.43
CA VAL A 98 -10.15 10.17 4.61
C VAL A 98 -9.11 11.28 4.74
N THR A 99 -8.54 11.43 5.94
CA THR A 99 -7.56 12.50 6.20
C THR A 99 -6.27 12.30 5.39
N PRO A 100 -5.49 13.35 5.13
CA PRO A 100 -4.18 13.22 4.48
C PRO A 100 -3.26 12.22 5.18
N GLU A 101 -3.25 12.22 6.52
CA GLU A 101 -2.45 11.30 7.33
C GLU A 101 -2.86 9.85 7.10
N THR A 102 -4.17 9.57 7.10
CA THR A 102 -4.72 8.24 6.82
C THR A 102 -4.43 7.82 5.37
N LEU A 103 -4.61 8.73 4.41
CA LEU A 103 -4.38 8.45 3.00
C LEU A 103 -2.92 8.14 2.70
N LYS A 104 -1.96 8.79 3.39
CA LYS A 104 -0.53 8.48 3.27
C LYS A 104 -0.16 7.06 3.73
N GLN A 105 -1.00 6.41 4.55
CA GLN A 105 -0.78 5.01 4.93
C GLN A 105 -1.22 4.01 3.84
N LEU A 106 -1.93 4.46 2.80
CA LEU A 106 -2.51 3.60 1.78
C LEU A 106 -1.50 2.67 1.09
N PRO A 107 -0.29 3.11 0.69
CA PRO A 107 0.70 2.21 0.08
C PRO A 107 0.98 0.96 0.93
N LYS A 108 1.23 1.17 2.22
CA LYS A 108 1.47 0.09 3.20
C LYS A 108 0.27 -0.84 3.35
N GLN A 109 -0.93 -0.28 3.30
CA GLN A 109 -2.17 -1.04 3.45
C GLN A 109 -2.47 -1.91 2.23
N ILE A 110 -2.17 -1.45 1.02
CA ILE A 110 -2.34 -2.26 -0.20
C ILE A 110 -1.20 -3.28 -0.33
N ASN A 111 0.01 -2.97 0.12
CA ASN A 111 1.13 -3.93 0.14
C ASN A 111 0.84 -5.14 1.03
N ASN A 112 0.12 -4.94 2.14
CA ASN A 112 -0.25 -5.99 3.07
C ASN A 112 -1.72 -5.84 3.49
N PRO A 113 -2.67 -6.20 2.61
CA PRO A 113 -4.08 -5.93 2.82
C PRO A 113 -4.71 -6.91 3.81
N VAL A 114 -5.89 -6.55 4.30
CA VAL A 114 -6.72 -7.48 5.08
C VAL A 114 -7.37 -8.50 4.16
N ALA A 115 -7.92 -8.02 3.05
CA ALA A 115 -8.53 -8.86 2.03
C ALA A 115 -8.38 -8.24 0.64
N VAL A 116 -8.42 -9.08 -0.38
CA VAL A 116 -8.63 -8.65 -1.77
C VAL A 116 -9.85 -9.37 -2.29
N MET A 117 -10.76 -8.60 -2.88
CA MET A 117 -11.98 -9.08 -3.52
C MET A 117 -11.94 -8.70 -5.00
N LYS A 118 -12.66 -9.44 -5.83
CA LYS A 118 -12.94 -9.02 -7.21
C LYS A 118 -13.90 -7.83 -7.20
N SER A 119 -13.76 -6.91 -8.15
CA SER A 119 -14.81 -5.91 -8.38
C SER A 119 -16.12 -6.60 -8.76
N ALA A 120 -17.24 -6.07 -8.28
CA ALA A 120 -18.56 -6.66 -8.46
C ALA A 120 -18.89 -6.84 -9.97
N PRO A 121 -19.65 -7.86 -10.37
CA PRO A 121 -19.94 -8.15 -11.78
C PRO A 121 -20.55 -6.99 -12.58
N GLN A 122 -21.31 -6.12 -11.90
CA GLN A 122 -21.95 -4.93 -12.46
C GLN A 122 -21.03 -3.71 -12.56
N SER A 123 -19.78 -3.79 -12.09
CA SER A 123 -18.81 -2.71 -12.23
C SER A 123 -18.50 -2.45 -13.71
N THR A 124 -18.48 -1.19 -14.11
CA THR A 124 -18.20 -0.76 -15.49
C THR A 124 -16.77 -1.05 -15.93
N GLN A 125 -15.87 -1.34 -14.99
CA GLN A 125 -14.46 -1.64 -15.21
C GLN A 125 -14.07 -2.87 -14.40
N GLN A 126 -13.30 -3.77 -15.01
CA GLN A 126 -12.69 -4.89 -14.32
C GLN A 126 -11.66 -4.37 -13.30
N GLY A 127 -11.63 -4.98 -12.13
CA GLY A 127 -10.83 -4.46 -11.04
C GLY A 127 -10.82 -5.35 -9.81
N TYR A 128 -10.15 -4.83 -8.78
CA TYR A 128 -10.04 -5.42 -7.46
C TYR A 128 -10.46 -4.41 -6.40
N VAL A 129 -10.99 -4.91 -5.29
CA VAL A 129 -11.27 -4.13 -4.10
C VAL A 129 -10.35 -4.62 -2.99
N VAL A 130 -9.51 -3.72 -2.50
CA VAL A 130 -8.57 -4.01 -1.42
C VAL A 130 -9.15 -3.48 -0.11
N LEU A 131 -9.32 -4.36 0.86
CA LEU A 131 -9.75 -4.00 2.21
C LEU A 131 -8.54 -3.72 3.09
N THR A 132 -8.55 -2.57 3.75
CA THR A 132 -7.45 -2.08 4.59
C THR A 132 -7.79 -2.21 6.08
N GLU A 133 -6.81 -1.93 6.95
CA GLU A 133 -7.03 -1.77 8.40
C GLU A 133 -7.44 -0.32 8.77
N LEU A 134 -7.55 0.57 7.78
CA LEU A 134 -7.88 1.98 8.02
C LEU A 134 -9.38 2.15 8.21
N VAL A 135 -9.74 3.19 8.97
CA VAL A 135 -11.12 3.62 9.20
C VAL A 135 -11.31 5.05 8.73
N GLU A 136 -12.45 5.29 8.08
CA GLU A 136 -12.97 6.63 7.81
C GLU A 136 -14.06 6.93 8.84
N GLN A 137 -13.91 8.04 9.56
CA GLN A 137 -14.94 8.50 10.49
C GLN A 137 -15.95 9.39 9.78
N GLU A 138 -17.22 9.00 9.84
CA GLU A 138 -18.33 9.78 9.30
C GLU A 138 -19.52 9.74 10.27
N ASN A 139 -19.88 10.91 10.83
CA ASN A 139 -21.04 11.07 11.72
C ASN A 139 -21.06 10.06 12.89
N ASP A 140 -19.93 9.92 13.60
CA ASP A 140 -19.72 8.96 14.70
C ASP A 140 -19.68 7.47 14.30
N TRP A 141 -19.65 7.16 13.00
CA TRP A 141 -19.51 5.80 12.49
C TRP A 141 -18.13 5.56 11.89
N ASP A 142 -17.47 4.50 12.35
CA ASP A 142 -16.25 3.98 11.72
C ASP A 142 -16.62 3.12 10.50
N LYS A 143 -16.18 3.57 9.33
CA LYS A 143 -16.33 2.84 8.07
C LYS A 143 -14.99 2.22 7.66
N PRO A 144 -14.90 0.89 7.49
CA PRO A 144 -13.70 0.27 6.94
C PRO A 144 -13.34 0.86 5.58
N VAL A 145 -12.10 1.31 5.44
CA VAL A 145 -11.62 1.90 4.19
C VAL A 145 -11.23 0.80 3.21
N ILE A 146 -11.73 0.95 1.98
CA ILE A 146 -11.33 0.14 0.83
C ILE A 146 -10.61 1.00 -0.20
N ALA A 147 -9.77 0.36 -1.01
CA ALA A 147 -9.21 0.93 -2.23
C ALA A 147 -9.73 0.15 -3.43
N ALA A 148 -10.37 0.83 -4.38
CA ALA A 148 -10.79 0.22 -5.63
C ALA A 148 -9.69 0.40 -6.68
N LEU A 149 -9.22 -0.71 -7.24
CA LEU A 149 -8.19 -0.79 -8.25
C LEU A 149 -8.83 -1.11 -9.59
N HIS A 150 -8.65 -0.23 -10.58
CA HIS A 150 -9.08 -0.47 -11.95
C HIS A 150 -7.90 -0.95 -12.79
N LEU A 151 -8.18 -1.96 -13.61
CA LEU A 151 -7.22 -2.49 -14.56
C LEU A 151 -7.37 -1.74 -15.88
N LYS A 152 -6.28 -1.17 -16.39
CA LYS A 152 -6.25 -0.62 -17.74
C LYS A 152 -5.46 -1.56 -18.64
N GLN A 153 -6.15 -2.09 -19.64
CA GLN A 153 -5.57 -2.98 -20.64
C GLN A 153 -5.19 -2.17 -21.89
N ASP A 154 -4.05 -2.51 -22.47
CA ASP A 154 -3.74 -2.21 -23.85
C ASP A 154 -4.14 -3.42 -24.69
N THR A 155 -4.87 -3.17 -25.79
CA THR A 155 -5.25 -4.13 -26.82
C THR A 155 -4.08 -4.95 -27.38
N THR A 156 -2.84 -4.46 -27.27
CA THR A 156 -1.65 -5.09 -27.84
C THR A 156 -0.81 -5.86 -26.82
N ASN A 157 -0.66 -5.33 -25.60
CA ASN A 157 0.30 -5.82 -24.60
C ASN A 157 -0.34 -6.46 -23.35
N GLY A 158 -1.67 -6.52 -23.26
CA GLY A 158 -2.37 -7.01 -22.08
C GLY A 158 -2.54 -5.93 -21.00
N LEU A 159 -2.51 -6.31 -19.72
CA LEU A 159 -2.62 -5.32 -18.62
C LEU A 159 -1.41 -4.37 -18.65
N GLU A 160 -1.67 -3.07 -18.79
CA GLU A 160 -0.63 -2.05 -18.91
C GLU A 160 -0.34 -1.38 -17.55
N LEU A 161 -1.39 -1.10 -16.79
CA LEU A 161 -1.28 -0.44 -15.49
C LEU A 161 -2.45 -0.77 -14.57
N ILE A 162 -2.23 -0.54 -13.28
CA ILE A 162 -3.25 -0.55 -12.25
C ILE A 162 -3.48 0.88 -11.78
N ASN A 163 -4.72 1.33 -11.77
CA ASN A 163 -5.08 2.66 -11.26
C ASN A 163 -5.86 2.54 -9.95
N ILE A 164 -5.41 3.21 -8.90
CA ILE A 164 -6.18 3.43 -7.67
C ILE A 164 -7.29 4.43 -8.02
N ALA A 165 -8.48 3.91 -8.30
CA ALA A 165 -9.59 4.69 -8.81
C ALA A 165 -10.37 5.41 -7.72
N SER A 166 -10.40 4.84 -6.51
CA SER A 166 -11.06 5.43 -5.34
C SER A 166 -10.54 4.82 -4.04
N VAL A 167 -10.64 5.59 -2.97
CA VAL A 167 -10.25 5.21 -1.61
C VAL A 167 -11.29 5.79 -0.66
N TYR A 168 -12.05 4.95 0.03
CA TYR A 168 -13.14 5.43 0.88
C TYR A 168 -13.67 4.35 1.83
N GLY A 169 -14.35 4.79 2.86
CA GLY A 169 -15.08 4.03 3.85
C GLY A 169 -16.35 3.41 3.29
N ARG A 170 -16.51 2.11 3.49
CA ARG A 170 -17.68 1.35 3.05
C ARG A 170 -18.45 0.81 4.26
N SER A 171 -19.77 0.61 4.16
CA SER A 171 -20.51 0.03 5.28
C SER A 171 -20.07 -1.41 5.55
N LYS A 172 -20.09 -1.84 6.82
CA LYS A 172 -19.75 -3.22 7.21
C LYS A 172 -20.56 -4.27 6.42
N SER A 173 -21.84 -4.01 6.18
CA SER A 173 -22.71 -4.90 5.39
C SER A 173 -22.28 -5.03 3.92
N GLN A 174 -21.80 -3.94 3.32
CA GLN A 174 -21.28 -3.97 1.95
C GLN A 174 -19.92 -4.66 1.87
N VAL A 175 -19.07 -4.48 2.88
CA VAL A 175 -17.79 -5.20 3.01
C VAL A 175 -18.04 -6.69 3.17
N GLN A 176 -18.92 -7.09 4.09
CA GLN A 176 -19.27 -8.49 4.33
C GLN A 176 -19.80 -9.18 3.07
N ARG A 177 -20.63 -8.49 2.27
CA ARG A 177 -21.10 -9.03 0.99
C ARG A 177 -19.93 -9.35 0.05
N GLY A 178 -18.99 -8.42 -0.13
CA GLY A 178 -17.82 -8.66 -0.96
C GLY A 178 -16.94 -9.80 -0.44
N LEU A 179 -16.78 -9.93 0.88
CA LEU A 179 -16.06 -11.04 1.50
C LEU A 179 -16.74 -12.40 1.29
N ASN A 180 -18.07 -12.43 1.17
CA ASN A 180 -18.81 -13.67 0.93
C ASN A 180 -18.81 -14.06 -0.55
N ASP A 181 -18.95 -13.08 -1.44
CA ASP A 181 -19.28 -13.33 -2.85
C ASP A 181 -18.06 -13.28 -3.78
N ASP A 182 -17.06 -12.46 -3.44
CA ASP A 182 -16.00 -12.04 -4.36
C ASP A 182 -14.57 -12.21 -3.80
N LEU A 183 -14.40 -12.93 -2.68
CA LEU A 183 -13.11 -13.05 -1.99
C LEU A 183 -12.06 -13.80 -2.82
N LEU A 184 -10.86 -13.22 -2.92
CA LEU A 184 -9.70 -13.81 -3.59
C LEU A 184 -8.51 -14.02 -2.65
N TYR A 185 -8.36 -13.14 -1.66
CA TYR A 185 -7.31 -13.22 -0.65
C TYR A 185 -7.83 -12.78 0.71
N TRP A 186 -7.40 -13.46 1.76
CA TRP A 186 -7.70 -13.12 3.15
C TRP A 186 -6.45 -13.26 4.03
N ASN A 187 -6.15 -12.21 4.79
CA ASN A 187 -5.10 -12.21 5.79
C ASN A 187 -5.67 -12.66 7.14
N ASN A 188 -5.45 -13.92 7.49
CA ASN A 188 -5.94 -14.55 8.73
C ASN A 188 -5.52 -13.82 10.01
N LYS A 189 -4.42 -13.06 10.02
CA LYS A 189 -3.97 -12.34 11.22
C LYS A 189 -4.67 -11.00 11.37
N LYS A 190 -4.86 -10.28 10.26
CA LYS A 190 -5.46 -8.94 10.25
C LYS A 190 -6.98 -8.98 10.31
N GLY A 191 -7.57 -9.96 9.64
CA GLY A 191 -9.02 -10.07 9.51
C GLY A 191 -9.76 -10.43 10.82
N LEU A 192 -9.03 -10.77 11.89
CA LEU A 192 -9.59 -10.97 13.23
C LEU A 192 -10.11 -9.67 13.86
N ASN A 193 -9.70 -8.50 13.34
CA ASN A 193 -9.99 -7.19 13.91
C ASN A 193 -11.09 -6.41 13.14
N LEU A 194 -11.77 -7.05 12.17
CA LEU A 194 -12.83 -6.45 11.35
C LEU A 194 -14.24 -6.59 11.95
#